data_AF-A0A7C6SN71-F1
#
_entry.id   AF-A0A7C6SN71-F1
#
_cell.length_a   1.000
_cell.length_b   1.000
_cell.length_c   1.000
_cell.angle_alpha   90.00
_cell.angle_beta   90.00
_cell.angle_gamma   90.00
#
_symmetry.space_group_name_H-M   'P 1'
#
loop_
_entity.id
_entity.type
_entity.pdbx_description
1 polymer ?
#
loop_
_entity_poly.entity_id
_entity_poly.type
_entity_poly.pdbx_seq_one_letter_code
_entity_poly.pdbx_strand_id
1 'polypeptide(L)'
;MDYQELLNSVKNEFPDKAIDIIEGLELLRMVIDDTVVTIGEKVNESFSEKQYDKLPYYSKLAEEIETYEKNLKEVIDILDIEDLELEDKKEADEEKEIPDHDQYDQLIKVKT
;
A
#
# COMPACT_ATOMS: atom_id res chain seq x y z
N MET A 1 -3.48 -23.21 2.11
CA MET A 1 -3.08 -21.83 1.86
C MET A 1 -3.31 -21.04 3.13
N ASP A 2 -2.24 -20.82 3.87
CA ASP A 2 -2.24 -19.90 5.01
C ASP A 2 -2.24 -18.43 4.52
N TYR A 3 -2.46 -17.48 5.43
CA TYR A 3 -2.45 -16.06 5.10
C TYR A 3 -1.08 -15.57 4.60
N GLN A 4 0.03 -16.04 5.16
CA GLN A 4 1.38 -15.65 4.70
C GLN A 4 1.64 -16.17 3.29
N GLU A 5 1.26 -17.42 3.00
CA GLU A 5 1.29 -17.97 1.64
C GLU A 5 0.45 -17.14 0.65
N LEU A 6 -0.72 -16.64 1.08
CA LEU A 6 -1.55 -15.75 0.27
C LEU A 6 -0.88 -14.41 -0.04
N LEU A 7 -0.38 -13.72 0.98
CA LEU A 7 0.25 -12.43 0.78
C LEU A 7 1.51 -12.53 -0.11
N ASN A 8 2.32 -13.59 0.08
CA ASN A 8 3.46 -13.85 -0.79
C ASN A 8 3.04 -14.15 -2.23
N SER A 9 1.94 -14.88 -2.44
CA SER A 9 1.41 -15.13 -3.78
C SER A 9 0.93 -13.84 -4.46
N VAL A 10 0.25 -12.96 -3.71
CA VAL A 10 -0.16 -11.63 -4.21
C VAL A 10 1.06 -10.77 -4.55
N LYS A 11 2.06 -10.70 -3.67
CA LYS A 11 3.33 -9.99 -3.88
C LYS A 11 4.03 -10.44 -5.17
N ASN A 12 4.16 -11.75 -5.39
CA ASN A 12 4.90 -12.29 -6.52
C ASN A 12 4.11 -12.26 -7.84
N GLU A 13 2.81 -12.58 -7.81
CA GLU A 13 2.00 -12.70 -9.03
C GLU A 13 1.37 -11.37 -9.45
N PHE A 14 1.05 -10.51 -8.49
CA PHE A 14 0.32 -9.24 -8.69
C PHE A 14 0.98 -8.08 -7.94
N PRO A 15 2.25 -7.72 -8.25
CA PRO A 15 2.99 -6.70 -7.52
C PRO A 15 2.28 -5.33 -7.52
N ASP A 16 1.66 -4.94 -8.63
CA ASP A 16 0.87 -3.69 -8.70
C ASP A 16 -0.29 -3.68 -7.69
N LYS A 17 -0.89 -4.85 -7.42
CA LYS A 17 -1.95 -5.00 -6.41
C LYS A 17 -1.41 -5.07 -5.00
N ALA A 18 -0.20 -5.59 -4.81
CA ALA A 18 0.49 -5.48 -3.54
C ALA A 18 0.73 -4.00 -3.17
N ILE A 19 1.15 -3.16 -4.12
CA ILE A 19 1.28 -1.70 -3.93
C ILE A 19 -0.06 -1.08 -3.53
N ASP A 20 -1.13 -1.30 -4.32
CA ASP A 20 -2.47 -0.77 -4.02
C ASP A 20 -2.94 -1.14 -2.59
N ILE A 21 -2.65 -2.37 -2.14
CA ILE A 21 -2.99 -2.85 -0.81
C ILE A 21 -2.14 -2.15 0.26
N ILE A 22 -0.82 -2.06 0.06
CA ILE A 22 0.10 -1.37 0.98
C ILE A 22 -0.35 0.07 1.19
N GLU A 23 -0.66 0.81 0.13
CA GLU A 23 -1.14 2.19 0.22
C GLU A 23 -2.41 2.30 1.07
N GLY A 24 -3.38 1.40 0.87
CA GLY A 24 -4.59 1.35 1.68
C GLY A 24 -4.33 1.03 3.16
N LEU A 25 -3.40 0.13 3.44
CA LEU A 25 -3.02 -0.25 4.80
C LEU A 25 -2.23 0.86 5.51
N GLU A 26 -1.38 1.58 4.80
CA GLU A 26 -0.65 2.76 5.30
C GLU A 26 -1.62 3.88 5.69
N LEU A 27 -2.64 4.15 4.86
CA LEU A 27 -3.70 5.10 5.20
C LEU A 27 -4.47 4.67 6.45
N LEU A 28 -4.80 3.38 6.57
CA LEU A 28 -5.46 2.85 7.76
C LEU A 28 -4.57 2.97 9.01
N ARG A 29 -3.27 2.68 8.89
CA ARG A 29 -2.31 2.84 9.99
C ARG A 29 -2.27 4.28 10.48
N MET A 30 -2.19 5.26 9.56
CA MET A 30 -2.23 6.68 9.90
C MET A 30 -3.49 7.06 10.70
N VAL A 31 -4.66 6.59 10.28
CA VAL A 31 -5.93 6.85 11.00
C VAL A 31 -5.95 6.20 12.38
N ILE A 32 -5.33 5.02 12.51
CA ILE A 32 -5.16 4.34 13.80
C ILE A 32 -4.23 5.14 14.72
N ASP A 33 -3.10 5.64 14.22
CA ASP A 33 -2.17 6.47 14.99
C ASP A 33 -2.85 7.73 15.53
N ASP A 34 -3.62 8.43 14.67
CA ASP A 34 -4.42 9.59 15.08
C ASP A 34 -5.47 9.23 16.15
N THR A 35 -6.02 8.02 16.09
CA THR A 35 -6.97 7.52 17.10
C THR A 35 -6.27 7.31 18.44
N VAL A 36 -5.04 6.77 18.47
CA VAL A 36 -4.24 6.63 19.69
C VAL A 36 -3.94 8.00 20.31
N VAL A 37 -3.60 9.00 19.49
CA VAL A 37 -3.41 10.39 19.95
C VAL A 37 -4.67 10.90 20.64
N THR A 38 -5.83 10.72 20.01
CA THR A 38 -7.14 11.12 20.56
C THR A 38 -7.44 10.43 21.90
N ILE A 39 -7.06 9.16 22.05
CA ILE A 39 -7.20 8.43 23.32
C ILE A 39 -6.28 9.04 24.39
N GLY A 40 -5.05 9.38 24.03
CA GLY A 40 -4.12 10.09 24.92
C GLY A 40 -4.67 11.42 25.43
N GLU A 41 -5.36 12.18 24.57
CA GLU A 41 -6.08 13.40 24.98
C GLU A 41 -7.18 13.09 25.99
N LYS A 42 -7.97 12.03 25.79
CA LYS A 42 -9.03 11.60 26.73
C LYS A 42 -8.49 11.14 28.08
N VAL A 43 -7.30 10.53 28.11
CA VAL A 43 -6.60 10.20 29.36
C VAL A 43 -6.26 11.48 30.13
N ASN A 44 -5.68 12.46 29.44
CA ASN A 44 -5.28 13.75 30.06
C ASN A 44 -6.50 14.56 30.54
N GLU A 45 -7.58 14.57 29.77
CA GLU A 45 -8.87 15.17 30.15
C GLU A 45 -9.42 14.51 31.41
N SER A 46 -9.50 13.17 31.42
CA SER A 46 -10.00 12.41 32.57
C SER A 46 -9.17 12.66 33.83
N PHE A 47 -7.85 12.77 33.70
CA PHE A 47 -6.97 13.11 34.81
C PHE A 47 -7.24 14.51 35.36
N SER A 48 -7.38 15.50 34.47
CA SER A 48 -7.66 16.90 34.81
C SER A 48 -9.02 17.08 35.48
N GLU A 49 -10.02 16.31 35.05
CA GLU A 49 -11.38 16.31 35.60
C GLU A 49 -11.56 15.38 36.81
N LYS A 50 -10.49 14.72 37.27
CA LYS A 50 -10.49 13.76 38.39
C LYS A 50 -11.40 12.54 38.17
N GLN A 51 -11.64 12.17 36.91
CA GLN A 51 -12.40 11.00 36.46
C GLN A 51 -11.50 9.76 36.42
N TYR A 52 -10.92 9.39 37.56
CA TYR A 52 -9.92 8.32 37.65
C TYR A 52 -10.48 6.94 37.33
N ASP A 53 -11.79 6.75 37.46
CA ASP A 53 -12.52 5.54 37.08
C ASP A 53 -12.44 5.25 35.57
N LYS A 54 -12.25 6.27 34.73
CA LYS A 54 -12.15 6.11 33.26
C LYS A 54 -10.74 5.78 32.77
N LEU A 55 -9.71 6.04 33.58
CA LEU A 55 -8.32 5.82 33.16
C LEU A 55 -8.03 4.37 32.74
N PRO A 56 -8.46 3.33 33.49
CA PRO A 56 -8.21 1.95 33.09
C PRO A 56 -8.85 1.59 31.74
N TYR A 57 -10.00 2.17 31.42
CA TYR A 57 -10.68 1.94 30.15
C TYR A 57 -9.88 2.51 28.97
N TYR A 58 -9.45 3.77 29.07
CA TYR A 58 -8.67 4.39 28.00
C TYR A 58 -7.28 3.76 27.84
N SER A 59 -6.62 3.36 28.94
CA SER A 59 -5.36 2.60 28.87
C SER A 59 -5.54 1.27 28.13
N LYS A 60 -6.58 0.51 28.45
CA LYS A 60 -6.88 -0.75 27.75
C LYS A 60 -7.16 -0.53 26.26
N LEU A 61 -7.88 0.53 25.92
CA LEU A 61 -8.19 0.85 24.53
C LEU A 61 -6.91 1.14 23.71
N ALA A 62 -5.95 1.87 24.31
CA ALA A 62 -4.66 2.12 23.66
C ALA A 62 -3.86 0.82 23.44
N GLU A 63 -3.80 -0.07 24.43
CA GLU A 63 -3.12 -1.37 24.33
C GLU A 63 -3.74 -2.27 23.23
N GLU A 64 -5.08 -2.29 23.14
CA GLU A 64 -5.78 -3.07 22.12
C GLU A 64 -5.49 -2.54 20.71
N ILE A 65 -5.44 -1.22 20.53
CA ILE A 65 -5.15 -0.60 19.24
C ILE A 65 -3.70 -0.86 18.79
N GLU A 66 -2.73 -0.79 19.71
CA GLU A 66 -1.32 -1.11 19.42
C GLU A 66 -1.16 -2.55 18.85
N THR A 67 -2.02 -3.48 19.28
CA THR A 67 -2.02 -4.84 18.75
C THR A 67 -2.42 -4.86 17.26
N TYR A 68 -3.41 -4.06 16.86
CA TYR A 68 -3.82 -3.96 15.45
C TYR A 68 -2.79 -3.22 14.60
N GLU A 69 -2.14 -2.18 15.14
CA GLU A 69 -1.04 -1.47 14.48
C GLU A 69 0.09 -2.44 14.11
N LYS A 70 0.50 -3.31 15.05
CA LYS A 70 1.52 -4.35 14.81
C LYS A 70 1.10 -5.33 13.71
N ASN A 71 -0.15 -5.80 13.75
CA ASN A 71 -0.67 -6.71 12.74
C ASN A 71 -0.70 -6.07 11.34
N LEU A 72 -1.07 -4.79 11.24
CA LEU A 72 -1.02 -4.06 9.97
C LEU A 72 0.40 -3.94 9.44
N LYS A 73 1.36 -3.64 10.32
CA LYS A 73 2.76 -3.56 9.94
C LYS A 73 3.27 -4.90 9.41
N GLU A 74 2.95 -6.02 10.06
CA GLU A 74 3.35 -7.35 9.60
C GLU A 74 2.82 -7.64 8.18
N VAL A 75 1.56 -7.28 7.90
CA VAL A 75 0.97 -7.47 6.56
C VAL A 75 1.66 -6.59 5.51
N ILE A 76 1.94 -5.32 5.83
CA ILE A 76 2.67 -4.40 4.95
C ILE A 76 4.06 -4.96 4.65
N ASP A 77 4.79 -5.39 5.68
CA ASP A 77 6.16 -5.91 5.55
C ASP A 77 6.21 -7.19 4.67
N ILE A 78 5.19 -8.05 4.71
CA ILE A 78 5.11 -9.23 3.85
C ILE A 78 4.85 -8.85 2.39
N LEU A 79 3.97 -7.86 2.16
CA LEU A 79 3.58 -7.42 0.82
C LEU A 79 4.64 -6.56 0.14
N ASP A 80 5.57 -5.99 0.91
CA ASP A 80 6.61 -5.08 0.41
C ASP A 80 7.38 -5.71 -0.76
N ILE A 81 7.46 -4.98 -1.87
CA ILE A 81 8.01 -5.43 -3.14
C ILE A 81 9.48 -5.04 -3.34
N GLU A 82 10.09 -4.31 -2.40
CA GLU A 82 11.49 -3.85 -2.50
C GLU A 82 12.49 -5.00 -2.72
N ASP A 83 12.19 -6.20 -2.20
CA ASP A 83 13.04 -7.39 -2.33
C ASP A 83 12.78 -8.23 -3.60
N LEU A 84 11.81 -7.85 -4.44
CA LEU A 84 11.57 -8.58 -5.68
C LEU A 84 12.73 -8.33 -6.65
N GLU A 85 13.57 -9.34 -6.87
CA GLU A 85 14.44 -9.37 -8.04
C GLU A 85 13.52 -9.25 -9.26
N LEU A 86 13.62 -8.11 -9.94
CA LEU A 86 12.98 -7.87 -11.22
C LEU A 86 13.63 -8.83 -12.22
N GLU A 87 13.21 -10.09 -12.24
CA GLU A 87 13.35 -10.90 -13.45
C GLU A 87 12.55 -10.14 -14.50
N ASP A 88 13.29 -9.44 -15.37
CA ASP A 88 12.79 -8.79 -16.57
C ASP A 88 11.73 -9.70 -17.18
N LYS A 89 10.45 -9.41 -16.90
CA LYS A 89 9.36 -9.93 -17.68
C LYS A 89 9.67 -9.38 -19.06
N LYS A 90 10.29 -10.19 -19.91
CA LYS A 90 10.44 -9.93 -21.32
C LYS A 90 9.05 -9.49 -21.76
N GLU A 91 8.89 -8.19 -21.95
CA GLU A 91 7.79 -7.67 -22.71
C GLU A 91 7.80 -8.53 -23.97
N ALA A 92 6.73 -9.28 -24.17
CA ALA A 92 6.49 -9.88 -25.46
C ALA A 92 6.44 -8.68 -26.38
N ASP A 93 7.56 -8.43 -27.04
CA ASP A 93 7.74 -7.49 -28.12
C ASP A 93 6.76 -7.97 -29.20
N GLU A 94 5.50 -7.54 -29.07
CA GLU A 94 4.64 -7.44 -30.22
C GLU A 94 5.36 -6.43 -31.11
N GLU A 95 6.22 -6.96 -32.00
CA GLU A 95 6.79 -6.26 -33.13
C GLU A 95 5.63 -5.54 -33.83
N LYS A 96 5.36 -4.30 -33.42
CA LYS A 96 4.67 -3.35 -34.27
C LYS A 96 5.67 -3.08 -35.36
N GLU A 97 5.55 -3.83 -36.46
CA GLU A 97 6.14 -3.48 -37.74
C GLU A 97 5.89 -1.99 -37.96
N ILE A 98 6.92 -1.18 -37.76
CA ILE A 98 6.88 0.23 -38.09
C ILE A 98 6.72 0.24 -39.62
N PRO A 99 5.61 0.76 -40.17
CA PRO A 99 5.48 0.84 -41.62
C PRO A 99 6.63 1.72 -42.14
N ASP A 100 7.38 1.17 -43.09
CA ASP A 100 8.56 1.77 -43.70
C ASP A 100 8.30 3.24 -44.07
N HIS A 101 9.12 4.15 -43.54
CA HIS A 101 8.91 5.59 -43.59
C HIS A 101 9.25 6.19 -44.97
N ASP A 102 9.43 5.35 -46.00
CA ASP A 102 9.82 5.74 -47.37
C ASP A 102 8.65 5.93 -48.35
N GLN A 103 7.39 5.85 -47.90
CA GLN A 103 6.22 5.98 -48.81
C GLN A 103 5.67 7.41 -49.00
N TYR A 104 6.23 8.44 -48.35
CA TYR A 104 5.68 9.80 -48.46
C TYR A 104 6.31 10.71 -49.53
N ASP A 105 7.37 10.28 -50.23
CA ASP A 105 8.08 11.14 -51.20
C ASP A 105 7.60 11.07 -52.66
N GLN A 106 6.60 10.25 -52.98
CA GLN A 106 6.08 10.13 -54.35
C GLN A 106 4.83 10.96 -54.65
N LEU A 107 4.21 11.61 -53.66
CA LEU A 107 2.97 12.36 -53.85
C LEU A 107 3.14 13.88 -54.10
N ILE A 108 4.38 14.40 -54.07
CA ILE A 108 4.64 15.84 -54.25
C ILE A 108 5.15 16.22 -55.66
N LYS A 109 5.40 15.24 -56.56
CA LYS A 109 5.95 15.52 -57.91
C LYS A 109 5.00 15.34 -59.10
N VAL A 110 3.69 15.21 -58.88
CA VAL A 110 2.69 15.14 -59.97
C VAL A 110 1.62 16.21 -59.84
N LYS A 111 1.99 17.45 -59.49
CA LYS A 111 1.20 18.67 -59.78
C LYS A 111 2.10 19.90 -59.79
N THR A 112 2.93 20.06 -60.82
CA THR A 112 3.38 21.38 -61.29
C THR A 112 3.61 21.33 -62.79
#